data_AF-A0A447ITH1-F1
#
_entry.id   AF-A0A447ITH1-F1
#
_cell.length_a   1.000
_cell.length_b   1.000
_cell.length_c   1.000
_cell.angle_alpha   90.00
_cell.angle_beta   90.00
_cell.angle_gamma   90.00
#
_symmetry.space_group_name_H-M   'P 1'
#
loop_
_entity.id
_entity.type
_entity.pdbx_description
1 polymer ?
#
loop_
_entity_poly.entity_id
_entity_poly.type
_entity_poly.pdbx_seq_one_letter_code
_entity_poly.pdbx_strand_id
1 'polypeptide(L)'
;MKVRFSHLSLSERRKIERWRQMKLSPDEMARRLGRHRSTIFRELRRNYFHDSEIPKLSGYWCVVAQSYSDRRRTGQRKLVRDPGLRDQVERCLRSGWTPEQIAGRMRYEGASRRVCQETIYQHIYSEDGRRGELWRHLPSGRRRRRGYRLRKRPPPKFAPELSILFRPDVIAHRRQFGHWEADLVLFRQKYGPANVTTMIERTSRFLVALKNAEKRTKPIMAQIAQALTPLSSGRERSSALMLWR
;
A
#
# COMPACT_ATOMS: atom_id res chain seq x y z
N MET A 1 -18.84 27.12 -20.04
CA MET A 1 -17.98 26.35 -19.09
C MET A 1 -18.74 26.14 -17.78
N LYS A 2 -19.03 24.89 -17.37
CA LYS A 2 -19.57 24.61 -16.03
C LYS A 2 -18.47 24.85 -15.00
N VAL A 3 -18.52 25.97 -14.29
CA VAL A 3 -17.61 26.24 -13.17
C VAL A 3 -17.99 25.30 -12.03
N ARG A 4 -17.16 24.29 -11.77
CA ARG A 4 -17.36 23.39 -10.63
C ARG A 4 -17.20 24.22 -9.36
N PHE A 5 -18.20 24.20 -8.48
CA PHE A 5 -18.13 24.93 -7.21
C PHE A 5 -16.92 24.44 -6.41
N SER A 6 -16.05 25.37 -6.03
CA SER A 6 -14.92 25.10 -5.16
C SER A 6 -14.87 26.16 -4.06
N HIS A 7 -14.56 25.74 -2.84
CA HIS A 7 -14.27 26.67 -1.75
C HIS A 7 -12.99 27.45 -2.05
N LEU A 8 -12.87 28.65 -1.46
CA LEU A 8 -11.61 29.39 -1.48
C LEU A 8 -10.54 28.58 -0.74
N SER A 9 -9.38 28.46 -1.36
CA SER A 9 -8.18 27.87 -0.78
C SER A 9 -7.45 28.87 0.12
N LEU A 10 -6.54 28.38 0.96
CA LEU A 10 -5.70 29.25 1.81
C LEU A 10 -4.86 30.23 0.97
N SER A 11 -4.37 29.80 -0.21
CA SER A 11 -3.60 30.67 -1.11
C SER A 11 -4.46 31.80 -1.68
N GLU A 12 -5.71 31.53 -2.06
CA GLU A 12 -6.66 32.58 -2.46
C GLU A 12 -6.97 33.53 -1.29
N ARG A 13 -7.14 33.02 -0.06
CA ARG A 13 -7.35 33.85 1.15
C ARG A 13 -6.18 34.76 1.46
N ARG A 14 -4.93 34.29 1.29
CA ARG A 14 -3.72 35.12 1.42
C ARG A 14 -3.69 36.27 0.42
N LYS A 15 -4.13 36.03 -0.82
CA LYS A 15 -4.25 37.10 -1.83
C LYS A 15 -5.31 38.13 -1.43
N ILE A 16 -6.48 37.67 -0.96
CA ILE A 16 -7.56 38.54 -0.49
C ILE A 16 -7.09 39.43 0.66
N GLU A 17 -6.37 38.87 1.65
CA GLU A 17 -5.79 39.62 2.77
C GLU A 17 -4.83 40.71 2.28
N ARG A 18 -3.88 40.36 1.40
CA ARG A 18 -2.93 41.34 0.83
C ARG A 18 -3.64 42.46 0.07
N TRP A 19 -4.64 42.13 -0.75
CA TRP A 19 -5.40 43.14 -1.49
C TRP A 19 -6.29 44.00 -0.59
N ARG A 20 -6.76 43.45 0.53
CA ARG A 20 -7.49 44.22 1.54
C ARG A 20 -6.60 45.26 2.21
N GLN A 21 -5.35 44.91 2.51
CA GLN A 21 -4.35 45.86 3.03
C GLN A 21 -4.05 46.98 2.01
N MET A 22 -4.03 46.63 0.72
CA MET A 22 -3.91 47.59 -0.39
C MET A 22 -5.22 48.35 -0.69
N LYS A 23 -6.29 48.14 0.09
CA LYS A 23 -7.61 48.80 -0.04
C LYS A 23 -8.31 48.58 -1.39
N LEU A 24 -8.07 47.45 -2.07
CA LEU A 24 -8.79 47.11 -3.30
C LEU A 24 -10.28 46.86 -3.03
N SER A 25 -11.13 47.11 -4.03
CA SER A 25 -12.56 46.82 -3.95
C SER A 25 -12.84 45.31 -4.06
N PRO A 26 -13.92 44.79 -3.46
CA PRO A 26 -14.31 43.38 -3.59
C PRO A 26 -14.53 42.93 -5.04
N ASP A 27 -14.96 43.83 -5.93
CA ASP A 27 -15.16 43.54 -7.36
C ASP A 27 -13.85 43.35 -8.10
N GLU A 28 -12.84 44.16 -7.77
CA GLU A 28 -11.48 44.01 -8.31
C GLU A 28 -10.85 42.70 -7.85
N MET A 29 -10.98 42.34 -6.57
CA MET A 29 -10.50 41.06 -6.04
C MET A 29 -11.18 39.87 -6.72
N ALA A 30 -12.49 39.97 -6.98
CA ALA A 30 -13.28 38.95 -7.65
C ALA A 30 -12.81 38.75 -9.10
N ARG A 31 -12.60 39.84 -9.84
CA ARG A 31 -12.04 39.81 -11.20
C ARG A 31 -10.66 39.17 -11.24
N ARG A 32 -9.75 39.55 -10.32
CA ARG A 32 -8.38 39.00 -10.25
C ARG A 32 -8.32 37.51 -9.89
N LEU A 33 -9.29 36.99 -9.12
CA LEU A 33 -9.37 35.57 -8.75
C LEU A 33 -10.18 34.72 -9.74
N GLY A 34 -10.88 35.34 -10.69
CA GLY A 34 -11.86 34.63 -11.52
C GLY A 34 -13.03 34.07 -10.69
N ARG A 35 -13.44 34.78 -9.63
CA ARG A 35 -14.54 34.39 -8.74
C ARG A 35 -15.70 35.37 -8.88
N HIS A 36 -16.91 34.93 -8.52
CA HIS A 36 -18.06 35.83 -8.47
C HIS A 36 -17.94 36.83 -7.31
N ARG A 37 -18.36 38.08 -7.50
CA ARG A 37 -18.30 39.14 -6.48
C ARG A 37 -18.93 38.73 -5.14
N SER A 38 -20.05 38.02 -5.18
CA SER A 38 -20.75 37.56 -3.97
C SER A 38 -19.94 36.52 -3.19
N THR A 39 -19.01 35.81 -3.82
CA THR A 39 -18.11 34.87 -3.13
C THR A 39 -17.14 35.64 -2.24
N ILE A 40 -16.51 36.69 -2.77
CA ILE A 40 -15.61 37.56 -2.01
C ILE A 40 -16.36 38.29 -0.90
N PHE A 41 -17.54 38.84 -1.21
CA PHE A 41 -18.35 39.53 -0.20
C PHE A 41 -18.76 38.62 0.95
N ARG A 42 -19.24 37.39 0.64
CA ARG A 42 -19.62 36.41 1.67
C ARG A 42 -18.42 35.93 2.46
N GLU A 43 -17.26 35.73 1.83
CA GLU A 43 -16.01 35.37 2.50
C GLU A 43 -15.63 36.45 3.51
N LEU A 44 -15.49 37.71 3.07
CA LEU A 44 -15.11 38.83 3.92
C LEU A 44 -16.08 39.02 5.09
N ARG A 45 -17.39 38.91 4.84
CA ARG A 45 -18.41 39.07 5.88
C ARG A 45 -18.40 37.92 6.90
N ARG A 46 -18.28 36.67 6.43
CA ARG A 46 -18.40 35.47 7.27
C ARG A 46 -17.11 35.10 8.02
N ASN A 47 -15.98 35.66 7.59
CA ASN A 47 -14.65 35.34 8.13
C ASN A 47 -13.94 36.58 8.69
N TYR A 48 -14.69 37.61 9.07
CA TYR A 48 -14.15 38.77 9.74
C TYR A 48 -13.88 38.44 11.21
N PHE A 49 -12.64 38.67 11.66
CA PHE A 49 -12.23 38.51 13.03
C PHE A 49 -12.55 39.78 13.82
N HIS A 50 -13.21 39.64 14.96
CA HIS A 50 -13.45 40.72 15.91
C HIS A 50 -12.71 40.40 17.20
N ASP A 51 -11.91 41.36 17.65
CA ASP A 51 -11.21 41.33 18.92
C ASP A 51 -11.82 42.38 19.85
N SER A 52 -12.31 41.95 21.02
CA SER A 52 -12.99 42.79 22.00
C SER A 52 -12.02 43.64 22.83
N GLU A 53 -10.77 43.20 22.98
CA GLU A 53 -9.78 43.85 23.83
C GLU A 53 -8.95 44.86 23.02
N ILE A 54 -8.63 44.51 21.78
CA ILE A 54 -7.83 45.36 20.89
C ILE A 54 -8.59 45.56 19.57
N PRO A 55 -9.46 46.59 19.47
CA PRO A 55 -10.24 46.86 18.26
C PRO A 55 -9.40 47.02 17.00
N LYS A 56 -8.15 47.49 17.12
CA LYS A 56 -7.19 47.65 16.00
C LYS A 56 -6.78 46.31 15.36
N LEU A 57 -6.93 45.19 16.07
CA LEU A 57 -6.62 43.85 15.57
C LEU A 57 -7.82 43.19 14.87
N SER A 58 -9.01 43.80 14.98
CA SER A 58 -10.20 43.36 14.25
C SER A 58 -10.01 43.54 12.75
N GLY A 59 -10.19 42.48 11.98
CA GLY A 59 -9.89 42.50 10.56
C GLY A 59 -10.09 41.17 9.85
N TYR A 60 -9.74 41.16 8.57
CA TYR A 60 -9.70 39.92 7.78
C TYR A 60 -8.28 39.37 7.77
N TRP A 61 -8.08 38.25 8.48
CA TRP A 61 -6.81 37.53 8.53
C TRP A 61 -6.95 36.18 7.85
N CYS A 62 -6.07 35.85 6.90
CA CYS A 62 -6.26 34.68 6.03
C CYS A 62 -6.25 33.35 6.82
N VAL A 63 -5.42 33.25 7.86
CA VAL A 63 -5.32 32.06 8.72
C VAL A 63 -6.57 31.90 9.59
N VAL A 64 -7.09 33.00 10.15
CA VAL A 64 -8.33 33.00 10.95
C VAL A 64 -9.53 32.69 10.06
N ALA A 65 -9.59 33.26 8.86
CA ALA A 65 -10.62 32.96 7.88
C ALA A 65 -10.63 31.48 7.48
N GLN A 66 -9.46 30.89 7.31
CA GLN A 66 -9.30 29.46 7.06
C GLN A 66 -9.81 28.63 8.25
N SER A 67 -9.39 28.95 9.47
CA SER A 67 -9.82 28.21 10.67
C SER A 67 -11.34 28.28 10.90
N TYR A 68 -11.96 29.44 10.67
CA TYR A 68 -13.42 29.60 10.72
C TYR A 68 -14.14 28.80 9.64
N SER A 69 -13.59 28.77 8.42
CA SER A 69 -14.11 27.92 7.34
C SER A 69 -14.03 26.44 7.70
N ASP A 70 -12.89 25.99 8.24
CA ASP A 70 -12.66 24.60 8.61
C ASP A 70 -13.54 24.18 9.79
N ARG A 71 -13.70 25.04 10.81
CA ARG A 71 -14.61 24.81 11.94
C ARG A 71 -16.07 24.64 11.51
N ARG A 72 -16.53 25.46 10.55
CA ARG A 72 -17.89 25.28 10.00
C ARG A 72 -18.02 23.96 9.24
N ARG A 73 -16.98 23.52 8.53
CA ARG A 73 -16.98 22.25 7.81
C ARG A 73 -16.93 21.05 8.77
N THR A 74 -16.14 21.13 9.84
CA THR A 74 -16.08 20.05 10.85
C THR A 74 -17.40 19.91 11.61
N GLY A 75 -18.07 21.03 11.95
CA GLY A 75 -19.39 21.00 12.56
C GLY A 75 -20.51 20.38 11.69
N GLN A 76 -20.30 20.26 10.38
CA GLN A 76 -21.23 19.58 9.47
C GLN A 76 -20.99 18.07 9.34
N ARG A 77 -19.96 17.53 10.00
CA ARG A 77 -19.69 16.09 9.98
C ARG A 77 -20.84 15.34 10.66
N LYS A 78 -21.25 14.23 10.06
CA LYS A 78 -22.41 13.46 10.51
C LYS A 78 -22.30 13.01 11.98
N LEU A 79 -21.12 12.54 12.39
CA LEU A 79 -20.85 12.10 13.77
C LEU A 79 -20.71 13.27 14.76
N VAL A 80 -20.58 14.51 14.30
CA VAL A 80 -20.64 15.71 15.16
C VAL A 80 -22.10 16.14 15.35
N ARG A 81 -22.91 16.05 14.29
CA ARG A 81 -24.34 16.43 14.31
C ARG A 81 -25.25 15.43 15.00
N ASP A 82 -24.86 14.15 15.05
CA ASP A 82 -25.62 13.08 15.69
C ASP A 82 -24.77 12.40 16.78
N PRO A 83 -24.82 12.90 18.03
CA PRO A 83 -24.09 12.32 19.14
C PRO A 83 -24.48 10.88 19.42
N GLY A 84 -25.76 10.51 19.27
CA GLY A 84 -26.22 9.14 19.51
C GLY A 84 -25.59 8.14 18.52
N LEU A 85 -25.50 8.53 17.24
CA LEU A 85 -24.81 7.72 16.23
C LEU A 85 -23.31 7.63 16.49
N ARG A 86 -22.68 8.72 16.95
CA ARG A 86 -21.27 8.74 17.35
C ARG A 86 -21.00 7.78 18.50
N ASP A 87 -21.80 7.85 19.55
CA ASP A 87 -21.60 7.02 20.75
C ASP A 87 -21.80 5.53 20.41
N GLN A 88 -22.74 5.21 19.51
CA GLN A 88 -22.89 3.86 18.97
C GLN A 88 -21.63 3.39 18.23
N VAL A 89 -21.09 4.22 17.33
CA VAL A 89 -19.86 3.89 16.58
C VAL A 89 -18.67 3.72 17.52
N GLU A 90 -18.48 4.62 18.48
CA GLU A 90 -17.38 4.55 19.44
C GLU A 90 -17.48 3.32 20.35
N ARG A 91 -18.70 2.96 20.78
CA ARG A 91 -18.94 1.71 21.52
C ARG A 91 -18.53 0.49 20.70
N CYS A 92 -18.94 0.40 19.43
CA CYS A 92 -18.56 -0.71 18.56
C CYS A 92 -17.05 -0.77 18.34
N LEU A 93 -16.38 0.38 18.12
CA LEU A 93 -14.93 0.45 18.02
C LEU A 93 -14.27 -0.11 19.28
N ARG A 94 -14.69 0.34 20.48
CA ARG A 94 -14.17 -0.15 21.76
C ARG A 94 -14.39 -1.65 21.96
N SER A 95 -15.47 -2.21 21.40
CA SER A 95 -15.73 -3.65 21.38
C SER A 95 -14.91 -4.43 20.32
N GLY A 96 -13.98 -3.78 19.62
CA GLY A 96 -13.06 -4.41 18.67
C GLY A 96 -13.58 -4.54 17.24
N TRP A 97 -14.69 -3.87 16.90
CA TRP A 97 -15.23 -3.92 15.54
C TRP A 97 -14.43 -3.03 14.58
N THR A 98 -14.19 -3.51 13.36
CA THR A 98 -13.60 -2.70 12.28
C THR A 98 -14.59 -1.65 11.76
N PRO A 99 -14.11 -0.51 11.23
CA PRO A 99 -14.96 0.46 10.54
C PRO A 99 -15.83 -0.15 9.44
N GLU A 100 -15.29 -1.11 8.69
CA GLU A 100 -16.00 -1.85 7.65
C GLU A 100 -17.13 -2.73 8.24
N GLN A 101 -16.87 -3.44 9.33
CA GLN A 101 -17.89 -4.24 10.02
C GLN A 101 -19.01 -3.36 10.58
N ILE A 102 -18.68 -2.21 11.18
CA ILE A 102 -19.67 -1.28 11.71
C ILE A 102 -20.57 -0.76 10.58
N ALA A 103 -19.97 -0.23 9.51
CA ALA A 103 -20.72 0.29 8.37
C ALA A 103 -21.53 -0.81 7.65
N GLY A 104 -20.94 -1.99 7.48
CA GLY A 104 -21.58 -3.14 6.86
C GLY A 104 -22.76 -3.67 7.69
N ARG A 105 -22.61 -3.76 9.01
CA ARG A 105 -23.67 -4.20 9.93
C ARG A 105 -24.84 -3.23 9.94
N MET A 106 -24.58 -1.92 10.04
CA MET A 106 -25.62 -0.89 9.95
C MET A 106 -26.41 -0.99 8.63
N ARG A 107 -25.73 -1.32 7.53
CA ARG A 107 -26.37 -1.52 6.23
C ARG A 107 -27.23 -2.78 6.21
N TYR A 108 -26.72 -3.89 6.76
CA TYR A 108 -27.41 -5.17 6.82
C TYR A 108 -28.68 -5.11 7.67
N GLU A 109 -28.63 -4.42 8.82
CA GLU A 109 -29.78 -4.24 9.72
C GLU A 109 -30.79 -3.20 9.22
N GLY A 110 -30.55 -2.57 8.07
CA GLY A 110 -31.46 -1.56 7.53
C GLY A 110 -31.55 -0.29 8.39
N ALA A 111 -30.50 0.04 9.15
CA ALA A 111 -30.51 1.19 10.06
C ALA A 111 -30.82 2.50 9.31
N SER A 112 -31.82 3.23 9.79
CA SER A 112 -32.24 4.53 9.23
C SER A 112 -31.11 5.58 9.32
N ARG A 113 -30.34 5.54 10.41
CA ARG A 113 -29.15 6.36 10.64
C ARG A 113 -27.90 5.50 10.50
N ARG A 114 -27.15 5.71 9.41
CA ARG A 114 -25.95 4.92 9.07
C ARG A 114 -24.75 5.76 8.66
N VAL A 115 -23.55 5.24 8.84
CA VAL A 115 -22.28 5.84 8.37
C VAL A 115 -21.53 4.87 7.46
N CYS A 116 -20.72 5.40 6.55
CA CYS A 116 -19.76 4.59 5.81
C CYS A 116 -18.43 4.49 6.58
N GLN A 117 -17.62 3.49 6.24
CA GLN A 117 -16.29 3.26 6.81
C GLN A 117 -15.39 4.51 6.73
N GLU A 118 -15.47 5.26 5.62
CA GLU A 118 -14.70 6.50 5.48
C GLU A 118 -15.12 7.57 6.51
N THR A 119 -16.42 7.68 6.81
CA THR A 119 -16.88 8.62 7.85
C THR A 119 -16.34 8.24 9.23
N ILE A 120 -16.27 6.94 9.51
CA ILE A 120 -15.71 6.41 10.76
C ILE A 120 -14.20 6.70 10.82
N TYR A 121 -13.45 6.44 9.74
CA TYR A 121 -12.02 6.77 9.69
C TYR A 121 -11.73 8.27 9.87
N GLN A 122 -12.50 9.13 9.20
CA GLN A 122 -12.39 10.59 9.36
C GLN A 122 -12.65 11.03 10.80
N HIS A 123 -13.53 10.33 11.53
CA HIS A 123 -13.77 10.58 12.95
C HIS A 123 -12.61 10.09 13.83
N ILE A 124 -12.13 8.87 13.60
CA ILE A 124 -10.98 8.31 14.34
C ILE A 124 -9.75 9.21 14.25
N TYR A 125 -9.45 9.74 13.05
CA TYR A 125 -8.29 10.60 12.84
C TYR A 125 -8.54 12.10 13.10
N SER A 126 -9.78 12.47 13.47
CA SER A 126 -10.10 13.81 13.91
C SER A 126 -9.48 14.13 15.28
N GLU A 127 -9.48 15.41 15.66
CA GLU A 127 -9.01 15.84 16.98
C GLU A 127 -9.75 15.14 18.13
N ASP A 128 -11.08 15.04 18.03
CA ASP A 128 -11.91 14.33 19.02
C ASP A 128 -11.56 12.84 19.11
N GLY A 129 -11.40 12.19 17.95
CA GLY A 129 -11.04 10.77 17.90
C GLY A 129 -9.61 10.49 18.41
N ARG A 130 -8.67 11.41 18.18
CA ARG A 130 -7.32 11.35 18.75
C ARG A 130 -7.33 11.53 20.26
N ARG A 131 -8.10 12.50 20.78
CA ARG A 131 -8.27 12.74 22.21
C ARG A 131 -8.89 11.53 22.92
N GLY A 132 -9.84 10.85 22.28
CA GLY A 132 -10.45 9.61 22.76
C GLY A 132 -9.65 8.34 22.45
N GLU A 133 -8.43 8.47 21.92
CA GLU A 133 -7.53 7.37 21.52
C GLU A 133 -8.18 6.27 20.65
N LEU A 134 -9.18 6.64 19.83
CA LEU A 134 -10.00 5.67 19.07
C LEU A 134 -9.17 4.80 18.11
N TRP A 135 -8.02 5.32 17.68
CA TRP A 135 -7.07 4.61 16.83
C TRP A 135 -6.49 3.35 17.50
N ARG A 136 -6.48 3.26 18.84
CA ARG A 136 -6.03 2.07 19.58
C ARG A 136 -6.99 0.90 19.46
N HIS A 137 -8.27 1.18 19.22
CA HIS A 137 -9.33 0.18 19.11
C HIS A 137 -9.49 -0.37 17.69
N LEU A 138 -8.84 0.26 16.71
CA LEU A 138 -8.69 -0.38 15.41
C LEU A 138 -7.89 -1.66 15.60
N PRO A 139 -8.31 -2.80 15.02
CA PRO A 139 -7.57 -4.04 15.11
C PRO A 139 -6.10 -3.78 14.76
N SER A 140 -5.27 -3.91 15.79
CA SER A 140 -3.96 -3.29 15.79
C SER A 140 -3.13 -3.77 14.60
N GLY A 141 -2.69 -2.80 13.80
CA GLY A 141 -1.48 -2.84 13.02
C GLY A 141 -1.52 -3.71 11.76
N ARG A 142 -1.23 -3.08 10.61
CA ARG A 142 -0.28 -3.72 9.69
C ARG A 142 0.81 -4.27 10.61
N ARG A 143 0.93 -5.59 10.70
CA ARG A 143 2.14 -6.25 11.21
C ARG A 143 3.25 -5.42 10.60
N ARG A 144 4.01 -4.65 11.40
CA ARG A 144 5.29 -4.15 10.89
C ARG A 144 5.89 -5.43 10.39
N ARG A 145 6.01 -5.59 9.06
CA ARG A 145 6.81 -6.68 8.53
C ARG A 145 8.11 -6.45 9.27
N ARG A 146 8.44 -7.33 10.22
CA ARG A 146 9.76 -7.30 10.83
C ARG A 146 10.64 -7.22 9.61
N GLY A 147 11.36 -6.10 9.46
CA GLY A 147 12.32 -5.98 8.38
C GLY A 147 13.07 -7.29 8.43
N TYR A 148 13.01 -8.06 7.36
CA TYR A 148 13.70 -9.33 7.31
C TYR A 148 15.11 -8.95 7.71
N ARG A 149 15.57 -9.32 8.91
CA ARG A 149 16.98 -9.14 9.25
C ARG A 149 17.62 -9.87 8.10
N LEU A 150 18.28 -9.14 7.20
CA LEU A 150 18.99 -9.74 6.09
C LEU A 150 19.99 -10.65 6.79
N ARG A 151 19.62 -11.93 6.92
CA ARG A 151 20.55 -12.98 7.29
C ARG A 151 21.68 -12.74 6.33
N LYS A 152 22.88 -12.40 6.83
CA LYS A 152 24.07 -12.28 5.99
C LYS A 152 24.01 -13.48 5.05
N ARG A 153 23.88 -13.21 3.75
CA ARG A 153 23.76 -14.30 2.79
C ARG A 153 25.00 -15.17 3.01
N PRO A 154 24.85 -16.47 3.29
CA PRO A 154 26.02 -17.32 3.31
C PRO A 154 26.75 -17.15 1.98
N PRO A 155 28.09 -17.20 1.98
CA PRO A 155 28.85 -17.12 0.75
C PRO A 155 28.32 -18.16 -0.25
N PRO A 156 28.32 -17.84 -1.56
CA PRO A 156 27.86 -18.78 -2.57
C PRO A 156 28.63 -20.10 -2.43
N LYS A 157 27.91 -21.23 -2.50
CA LYS A 157 28.50 -22.57 -2.35
C LYS A 157 29.37 -22.98 -3.54
N PHE A 158 29.25 -22.27 -4.66
CA PHE A 158 29.91 -22.57 -5.92
C PHE A 158 30.52 -21.29 -6.49
N ALA A 159 31.54 -21.44 -7.35
CA ALA A 159 32.10 -20.33 -8.11
C ALA A 159 31.00 -19.64 -8.94
N PRO A 160 31.05 -18.31 -9.12
CA PRO A 160 30.07 -17.58 -9.94
C PRO A 160 29.89 -18.17 -11.34
N GLU A 161 30.97 -18.68 -11.94
CA GLU A 161 31.00 -19.33 -13.26
C GLU A 161 30.09 -20.57 -13.37
N LEU A 162 29.82 -21.25 -12.25
CA LEU A 162 28.94 -22.42 -12.19
C LEU A 162 27.48 -22.06 -11.87
N SER A 163 27.18 -20.78 -11.65
CA SER A 163 25.82 -20.34 -11.36
C SER A 163 24.96 -20.33 -12.63
N ILE A 164 23.71 -20.76 -12.50
CA ILE A 164 22.68 -20.63 -13.55
C ILE A 164 22.54 -19.18 -14.04
N LEU A 165 22.85 -18.19 -13.20
CA LEU A 165 22.79 -16.76 -13.55
C LEU A 165 23.84 -16.35 -14.59
N PHE A 166 24.98 -17.03 -14.64
CA PHE A 166 26.11 -16.70 -15.50
C PHE A 166 26.29 -17.71 -16.65
N ARG A 167 25.24 -18.47 -16.99
CA ARG A 167 25.31 -19.42 -18.10
C ARG A 167 25.51 -18.71 -19.45
N PRO A 168 26.26 -19.32 -20.39
CA PRO A 168 26.36 -18.83 -21.76
C PRO A 168 25.00 -18.63 -22.44
N ASP A 169 24.92 -17.62 -23.32
CA ASP A 169 23.69 -17.25 -24.02
C ASP A 169 23.08 -18.39 -24.84
N VAL A 170 23.92 -19.28 -25.40
CA VAL A 170 23.47 -20.46 -26.13
C VAL A 170 22.60 -21.40 -25.27
N ILE A 171 22.91 -21.50 -23.96
CA ILE A 171 22.16 -22.29 -22.98
C ILE A 171 20.94 -21.50 -22.46
N ALA A 172 21.11 -20.18 -22.25
CA ALA A 172 20.04 -19.31 -21.79
C ALA A 172 18.87 -19.29 -22.78
N HIS A 173 19.18 -19.16 -24.06
CA HIS A 173 18.21 -19.14 -25.16
C HIS A 173 17.83 -20.54 -25.68
N ARG A 174 18.29 -21.63 -25.04
CA ARG A 174 17.93 -23.01 -25.38
C ARG A 174 18.20 -23.35 -26.86
N ARG A 175 19.35 -22.90 -27.37
CA ARG A 175 19.73 -23.06 -28.78
C ARG A 175 20.51 -24.35 -29.05
N GLN A 176 20.99 -25.00 -28.00
CA GLN A 176 21.79 -26.22 -28.08
C GLN A 176 21.15 -27.33 -27.26
N PHE A 177 21.07 -28.52 -27.82
CA PHE A 177 20.66 -29.73 -27.10
C PHE A 177 21.80 -30.26 -26.23
N GLY A 178 21.46 -30.91 -25.11
CA GLY A 178 22.43 -31.55 -24.22
C GLY A 178 22.67 -30.80 -22.90
N HIS A 179 21.89 -29.75 -22.66
CA HIS A 179 21.97 -28.96 -21.43
C HIS A 179 20.81 -29.36 -20.50
N TRP A 180 21.16 -29.97 -19.37
CA TRP A 180 20.20 -30.51 -18.42
C TRP A 180 20.10 -29.64 -17.17
N GLU A 181 18.88 -29.30 -16.77
CA GLU A 181 18.60 -28.68 -15.47
C GLU A 181 18.02 -29.74 -14.54
N ALA A 182 18.64 -29.91 -13.38
CA ALA A 182 18.20 -30.87 -12.36
C ALA A 182 17.65 -30.13 -11.14
N ASP A 183 16.46 -30.52 -10.70
CA ASP A 183 15.82 -30.05 -9.47
C ASP A 183 15.58 -31.23 -8.52
N LEU A 184 15.75 -30.99 -7.23
CA LEU A 184 15.46 -31.96 -6.17
C LEU A 184 14.16 -31.58 -5.47
N VAL A 185 13.10 -32.36 -5.70
CA VAL A 185 11.79 -32.18 -5.09
C VAL A 185 11.76 -32.92 -3.75
N LEU A 186 11.74 -32.14 -2.67
CA LEU A 186 11.64 -32.65 -1.30
C LEU A 186 10.18 -32.68 -0.84
N PHE A 187 9.76 -33.80 -0.24
CA PHE A 187 8.46 -33.91 0.41
C PHE A 187 8.48 -33.33 1.83
N ARG A 188 7.30 -33.14 2.42
CA ARG A 188 7.18 -32.73 3.83
C ARG A 188 7.86 -33.77 4.73
N GLN A 189 8.56 -33.34 5.78
CA GLN A 189 9.32 -34.21 6.69
C GLN A 189 8.53 -35.40 7.24
N LYS A 190 7.21 -35.24 7.43
CA LYS A 190 6.31 -36.33 7.89
C LYS A 190 6.24 -37.54 6.93
N TYR A 191 6.67 -37.39 5.68
CA TYR A 191 6.71 -38.47 4.68
C TYR A 191 8.10 -39.12 4.56
N GLY A 192 9.02 -38.82 5.48
CA GLY A 192 10.35 -39.40 5.51
C GLY A 192 11.36 -38.72 4.58
N PRO A 193 12.54 -39.35 4.37
CA PRO A 193 13.66 -38.79 3.61
C PRO A 193 13.55 -38.98 2.09
N ALA A 194 12.51 -39.67 1.62
CA ALA A 194 12.28 -39.91 0.20
C ALA A 194 12.11 -38.58 -0.55
N ASN A 195 12.56 -38.56 -1.79
CA ASN A 195 12.52 -37.39 -2.66
C ASN A 195 12.57 -37.82 -4.13
N VAL A 196 12.30 -36.87 -5.02
CA VAL A 196 12.35 -37.09 -6.47
C VAL A 196 13.34 -36.11 -7.07
N THR A 197 14.28 -36.61 -7.86
CA THR A 197 15.12 -35.76 -8.72
C THR A 197 14.47 -35.68 -10.10
N THR A 198 14.26 -34.48 -10.59
CA THR A 198 13.77 -34.23 -11.95
C THR A 198 14.88 -33.59 -12.76
N MET A 199 15.20 -34.16 -13.93
CA MET A 199 16.17 -33.61 -14.87
C MET A 199 15.47 -33.30 -16.18
N ILE A 200 15.59 -32.07 -16.65
CA ILE A 200 14.92 -31.61 -17.87
C ILE A 200 15.96 -31.11 -18.87
N GLU A 201 15.91 -31.63 -20.09
CA GLU A 201 16.70 -31.12 -21.19
C GLU A 201 16.10 -29.78 -21.67
N ARG A 202 16.93 -28.74 -21.75
CA ARG A 202 16.43 -27.37 -21.87
C ARG A 202 15.77 -27.06 -23.21
N THR A 203 16.11 -27.77 -24.28
CA THR A 203 15.65 -27.51 -25.65
C THR A 203 14.44 -28.36 -26.01
N SER A 204 14.57 -29.69 -25.94
CA SER A 204 13.54 -30.70 -26.21
C SER A 204 12.50 -30.84 -25.09
N ARG A 205 12.81 -30.36 -23.88
CA ARG A 205 11.97 -30.53 -22.67
C ARG A 205 11.76 -31.97 -22.24
N PHE A 206 12.61 -32.88 -22.71
CA PHE A 206 12.61 -34.26 -22.27
C PHE A 206 12.90 -34.33 -20.76
N LEU A 207 12.00 -34.98 -20.01
CA LEU A 207 12.05 -35.10 -18.56
C LEU A 207 12.47 -36.52 -18.15
N VAL A 208 13.45 -36.60 -17.26
CA VAL A 208 13.80 -37.82 -16.53
C VAL A 208 13.50 -37.58 -15.05
N ALA A 209 12.73 -38.48 -14.44
CA ALA A 209 12.41 -38.42 -13.01
C ALA A 209 12.96 -39.66 -12.29
N LEU A 210 13.72 -39.44 -11.23
CA LEU A 210 14.35 -40.49 -10.43
C LEU A 210 13.80 -40.46 -9.00
N LYS A 211 13.37 -41.62 -8.50
CA LYS A 211 12.92 -41.79 -7.12
C LYS A 211 14.12 -42.12 -6.24
N ASN A 212 14.31 -41.32 -5.19
CA ASN A 212 15.41 -41.48 -4.25
C ASN A 212 14.86 -41.84 -2.87
N ALA A 213 15.49 -42.81 -2.21
CA ALA A 213 15.15 -43.17 -0.83
C ALA A 213 15.61 -42.11 0.19
N GLU A 214 16.64 -41.35 -0.15
CA GLU A 214 17.30 -40.41 0.76
C GLU A 214 17.90 -39.21 0.03
N LYS A 215 18.30 -38.19 0.79
CA LYS A 215 18.81 -36.90 0.28
C LYS A 215 20.34 -36.80 0.27
N ARG A 216 21.05 -37.92 0.38
CA ARG A 216 22.53 -37.93 0.41
C ARG A 216 23.08 -37.68 -1.00
N THR A 217 24.12 -36.85 -1.11
CA THR A 217 24.67 -36.42 -2.41
C THR A 217 25.22 -37.58 -3.25
N LYS A 218 26.06 -38.45 -2.65
CA LYS A 218 26.71 -39.57 -3.35
C LYS A 218 25.73 -40.48 -4.11
N PRO A 219 24.69 -41.05 -3.47
CA PRO A 219 23.76 -41.95 -4.17
C PRO A 219 22.93 -41.22 -5.25
N ILE A 220 22.53 -39.97 -4.99
CA ILE A 220 21.79 -39.16 -5.99
C ILE A 220 22.67 -38.91 -7.22
N MET A 221 23.91 -38.48 -7.03
CA MET A 221 24.83 -38.23 -8.14
C MET A 221 25.14 -39.50 -8.95
N ALA A 222 25.25 -40.66 -8.29
CA ALA A 222 25.44 -41.94 -8.97
C ALA A 222 24.23 -42.32 -9.84
N GLN A 223 23.01 -42.15 -9.31
CA GLN A 223 21.78 -42.39 -10.07
C GLN A 223 21.61 -41.42 -11.25
N ILE A 224 21.94 -40.14 -11.04
CA ILE A 224 21.95 -39.14 -12.11
C ILE A 224 22.93 -39.54 -13.22
N ALA A 225 24.16 -39.91 -12.86
CA ALA A 225 25.17 -40.32 -13.83
C ALA A 225 24.67 -41.54 -14.63
N GLN A 226 24.17 -42.57 -13.95
CA GLN A 226 23.62 -43.78 -14.60
C GLN A 226 22.47 -43.46 -15.56
N ALA A 227 21.56 -42.56 -15.17
CA ALA A 227 20.42 -42.17 -15.98
C ALA A 227 20.82 -41.34 -17.22
N LEU A 228 21.91 -40.56 -17.13
CA LEU A 228 22.39 -39.73 -18.23
C LEU A 228 23.36 -40.45 -19.18
N THR A 229 24.07 -41.49 -18.72
CA THR A 229 24.97 -42.30 -19.54
C THR A 229 24.37 -42.73 -20.90
N PRO A 230 23.18 -43.38 -20.96
CA PRO A 230 22.60 -43.79 -22.24
C PRO A 230 22.08 -42.62 -23.10
N LEU A 231 21.92 -41.43 -22.51
CA LEU A 231 21.44 -40.23 -23.21
C LEU A 231 22.60 -39.42 -23.82
N SER A 232 23.83 -39.73 -23.44
CA SER A 232 25.06 -39.08 -23.89
C SER A 232 25.74 -39.75 -25.09
N SER A 233 25.30 -40.95 -25.49
CA SER A 233 25.92 -41.77 -26.54
C SER A 233 25.51 -41.40 -27.96
N GLY A 234 24.64 -40.40 -28.15
CA GLY A 234 23.97 -40.14 -29.43
C GLY A 234 24.54 -39.06 -30.34
N ARG A 235 25.23 -38.03 -29.84
CA ARG A 235 25.83 -36.95 -30.67
C ARG A 235 26.64 -36.00 -29.79
N GLU A 236 27.86 -35.74 -30.25
CA GLU A 236 28.83 -34.74 -29.81
C GLU A 236 28.99 -34.53 -28.30
N ARG A 237 30.20 -34.81 -27.82
CA ARG A 237 30.73 -34.44 -26.50
C ARG A 237 30.74 -32.92 -26.32
N SER A 238 29.57 -32.29 -26.25
CA SER A 238 29.42 -30.93 -25.75
C SER A 238 29.34 -31.05 -24.24
N SER A 239 30.35 -30.52 -23.56
CA SER A 239 30.51 -30.46 -22.11
C SER A 239 29.16 -30.31 -21.40
N ALA A 240 28.66 -31.39 -20.81
CA ALA A 240 27.39 -31.42 -20.08
C ALA A 240 27.54 -30.55 -18.84
N LEU A 241 27.24 -29.26 -18.97
CA LEU A 241 27.20 -28.33 -17.85
C LEU A 241 25.89 -28.57 -17.11
N MET A 242 25.94 -29.47 -16.13
CA MET A 242 24.89 -29.61 -15.14
C MET A 242 24.98 -28.42 -14.17
N LEU A 243 24.14 -27.41 -14.39
CA LEU A 243 24.08 -26.22 -13.57
C LEU A 243 23.11 -26.44 -12.41
N TRP A 244 23.58 -26.17 -11.19
CA TRP A 244 22.82 -26.32 -9.96
C TRP A 244 22.30 -24.97 -9.48
N ARG A 245 21.17 -24.99 -8.78
CA ARG A 245 20.45 -23.82 -8.27
C ARG A 245 20.86 -23.42 -6.86
#